data_AF-A0A1S0TGH4-F1
#
_entry.id   AF-A0A1S0TGH4-F1
#
_cell.length_a   1.000
_cell.length_b   1.000
_cell.length_c   1.000
_cell.angle_alpha   90.00
_cell.angle_beta   90.00
_cell.angle_gamma   90.00
#
_symmetry.space_group_name_H-M   'P 1'
#
loop_
_entity.id
_entity.type
_entity.pdbx_description
1 polymer ?
#
loop_
_entity_poly.entity_id
_entity_poly.type
_entity_poly.pdbx_seq_one_letter_code
_entity_poly.pdbx_strand_id
1 'polypeptide(L)'
;MLCFFMFAAIIIAVEGYRCKAGRITPEQRKAIVKQNNKFRSQPEQRKAIVKQNNKFRSQLVHGELKNKAGEFMPRGKNMLKMRWSCSLEHSAQKWANRCAFGHSPEERRNDTGENIYDFWSSTTVEGSFDAYLHHLKSRNLLDRNTSLACTNIR
;
A
#
# COMPACT_ATOMS: atom_id res chain seq x y z
N MET A 1 -43.66 4.67 11.72
CA MET A 1 -42.64 5.66 11.30
C MET A 1 -41.54 5.91 12.34
N LEU A 2 -41.27 4.99 13.28
CA LEU A 2 -40.20 5.12 14.28
C LEU A 2 -38.90 4.37 13.89
N CYS A 3 -38.94 3.45 12.93
CA CYS A 3 -37.78 2.66 12.52
C CYS A 3 -36.83 3.39 11.53
N PHE A 4 -37.29 4.41 10.81
CA PHE A 4 -36.45 5.12 9.82
C PHE A 4 -35.46 6.12 10.44
N PHE A 5 -35.78 6.68 11.62
CA PHE A 5 -34.88 7.59 12.33
C PHE A 5 -33.75 6.87 13.06
N MET A 6 -33.94 5.60 13.43
CA MET A 6 -32.89 4.77 14.05
C MET A 6 -31.77 4.41 13.07
N PHE A 7 -32.08 4.20 11.78
CA PHE A 7 -31.06 3.94 10.76
C PHE A 7 -30.27 5.20 10.41
N ALA A 8 -30.89 6.39 10.39
CA ALA A 8 -30.17 7.64 10.17
C ALA A 8 -29.16 7.94 11.28
N ALA A 9 -29.49 7.62 12.54
CA ALA A 9 -28.57 7.76 13.67
C ALA A 9 -27.34 6.82 13.58
N ILE A 10 -27.51 5.62 13.00
CA ILE A 10 -26.40 4.68 12.80
C ILE A 10 -25.48 5.11 11.65
N ILE A 11 -26.01 5.78 10.61
CA ILE A 11 -25.18 6.20 9.45
C ILE A 11 -24.32 7.44 9.76
N ILE A 12 -24.68 8.28 10.73
CA ILE A 12 -23.85 9.45 11.12
C ILE A 12 -22.74 9.06 12.12
N ALA A 13 -22.78 7.85 12.71
CA ALA A 13 -21.79 7.39 13.68
C ALA A 13 -20.63 6.57 13.08
N VAL A 14 -20.27 6.77 11.80
CA VAL A 14 -18.89 6.50 11.35
C VAL A 14 -18.03 7.76 11.61
N GLU A 15 -18.16 8.32 12.82
CA GLU A 15 -17.16 9.23 13.35
C GLU A 15 -15.90 8.40 13.59
N GLY A 16 -14.83 8.75 12.86
CA GLY A 16 -13.57 8.04 12.93
C GLY A 16 -13.10 7.82 14.35
N TYR A 17 -12.84 6.55 14.68
CA TYR A 17 -11.90 6.07 15.69
C TYR A 17 -11.44 7.11 16.72
N ARG A 18 -12.33 7.48 17.65
CA ARG A 18 -11.91 8.09 18.92
C ARG A 18 -11.23 7.04 19.79
N CYS A 19 -10.01 6.65 19.41
CA CYS A 19 -9.15 5.88 20.29
C CYS A 19 -8.65 6.78 21.43
N LYS A 20 -9.21 6.63 22.63
CA LYS A 20 -8.77 7.32 23.87
C LYS A 20 -7.36 6.94 24.37
N ALA A 21 -6.52 6.35 23.51
CA ALA A 21 -5.16 5.90 23.85
C ALA A 21 -4.09 6.24 22.79
N GLY A 22 -4.35 7.16 21.86
CA GLY A 22 -3.34 7.62 20.90
C GLY A 22 -2.58 8.83 21.43
N ARG A 23 -1.24 8.78 21.46
CA ARG A 23 -0.35 9.91 21.85
C ARG A 23 -0.39 11.12 20.90
N ILE A 24 -1.23 11.09 19.87
CA ILE A 24 -1.21 12.00 18.72
C ILE A 24 -2.57 12.69 18.55
N THR A 25 -2.57 14.02 18.45
CA THR A 25 -3.77 14.82 18.20
C THR A 25 -4.28 14.65 16.75
N PRO A 26 -5.56 14.95 16.45
CA PRO A 26 -6.07 14.92 15.08
C PRO A 26 -5.24 15.75 14.08
N GLU A 27 -4.69 16.89 14.50
CA GLU A 27 -3.85 17.74 13.64
C GLU A 27 -2.48 17.13 13.39
N GLN A 28 -1.85 16.55 14.41
CA GLN A 28 -0.60 15.82 14.24
C GLN A 28 -0.79 14.61 13.31
N ARG A 29 -1.93 13.91 13.39
CA ARG A 29 -2.29 12.84 12.45
C ARG A 29 -2.38 13.34 11.00
N LYS A 30 -3.07 14.46 10.78
CA LYS A 30 -3.16 15.08 9.43
C LYS A 30 -1.79 15.48 8.91
N ALA A 31 -0.92 16.04 9.76
CA ALA A 31 0.44 16.42 9.39
C ALA A 31 1.28 15.21 8.96
N ILE A 32 1.21 14.10 9.71
CA ILE A 32 1.88 12.83 9.35
C ILE A 32 1.38 12.31 8.00
N VAL A 33 0.06 12.27 7.79
CA VAL A 33 -0.52 11.84 6.50
C VAL A 33 -0.03 12.73 5.36
N LYS A 34 -0.01 14.05 5.55
CA LYS A 34 0.49 15.01 4.54
C LYS A 34 1.97 14.76 4.22
N GLN A 35 2.81 14.56 5.24
CA GLN A 35 4.23 14.27 5.06
C GLN A 35 4.45 12.94 4.33
N ASN A 36 3.74 11.89 4.74
CA ASN A 36 3.77 10.57 4.08
C ASN A 36 3.39 10.69 2.60
N ASN A 37 2.30 11.39 2.29
CA ASN A 37 1.84 11.56 0.91
C ASN A 37 2.85 12.34 0.07
N LYS A 38 3.43 13.41 0.64
CA LYS A 38 4.47 14.19 -0.04
C LYS A 38 5.67 13.31 -0.39
N PHE A 39 6.18 12.53 0.57
CA PHE A 39 7.31 11.63 0.35
C PHE A 39 7.01 10.56 -0.72
N ARG A 40 5.84 9.93 -0.66
CA ARG A 40 5.44 8.86 -1.61
C ARG A 40 5.30 9.35 -3.05
N SER A 41 4.90 10.60 -3.23
CA SER A 41 4.74 11.22 -4.54
C SER A 41 6.06 11.66 -5.20
N GLN A 42 7.19 11.52 -4.52
CA GLN A 42 8.48 11.94 -5.07
C GLN A 42 8.95 10.99 -6.18
N PRO A 43 9.63 11.51 -7.23
CA PRO A 43 10.08 10.71 -8.37
C PRO A 43 10.95 9.51 -8.03
N GLU A 44 11.79 9.61 -6.99
CA GLU A 44 12.72 8.52 -6.62
C GLU A 44 11.98 7.29 -6.08
N GLN A 45 10.87 7.49 -5.39
CA GLN A 45 10.03 6.48 -4.79
C GLN A 45 9.27 5.74 -5.91
N ARG A 46 8.75 6.50 -6.88
CA ARG A 46 8.14 5.95 -8.11
C ARG A 46 9.14 5.09 -8.88
N LYS A 47 10.35 5.59 -9.11
CA LYS A 47 11.44 4.87 -9.77
C LYS A 47 11.81 3.61 -9.00
N ALA A 48 11.95 3.68 -7.68
CA ALA A 48 12.31 2.55 -6.83
C ALA A 48 11.26 1.43 -6.91
N ILE A 49 9.97 1.76 -6.83
CA ILE A 49 8.87 0.79 -6.92
C ILE A 49 8.88 0.07 -8.27
N VAL A 50 8.94 0.80 -9.39
CA VAL A 50 8.92 0.21 -10.73
C VAL A 50 10.18 -0.60 -11.00
N LYS A 51 11.35 -0.10 -10.56
CA LYS A 51 12.63 -0.81 -10.70
C LYS A 51 12.60 -2.14 -9.96
N GLN A 52 12.10 -2.16 -8.72
CA GLN A 52 12.03 -3.38 -7.93
C GLN A 52 11.05 -4.40 -8.51
N ASN A 53 9.86 -3.97 -8.95
CA ASN A 53 8.90 -4.86 -9.60
C ASN A 53 9.45 -5.45 -10.90
N ASN A 54 10.06 -4.63 -11.76
CA ASN A 54 10.66 -5.12 -12.99
C ASN A 54 11.86 -6.05 -12.73
N LYS A 55 12.64 -5.82 -11.66
CA LYS A 55 13.69 -6.75 -11.24
C LYS A 55 13.10 -8.13 -10.95
N PHE A 56 12.08 -8.22 -10.09
CA PHE A 56 11.47 -9.52 -9.76
C PHE A 56 10.77 -10.18 -10.95
N ARG A 57 10.07 -9.41 -11.80
CA ARG A 57 9.47 -9.92 -13.05
C ARG A 57 10.53 -10.52 -13.98
N SER A 58 11.69 -9.89 -14.07
CA SER A 58 12.84 -10.41 -14.82
C SER A 58 13.40 -11.68 -14.20
N GLN A 59 13.63 -11.71 -12.89
CA GLN A 59 14.17 -12.90 -12.23
C GLN A 59 13.20 -14.09 -12.33
N LEU A 60 11.89 -13.85 -12.19
CA LEU A 60 10.86 -14.86 -12.39
C LEU A 60 10.92 -15.44 -13.81
N VAL A 61 10.89 -14.60 -14.85
CA VAL A 61 10.80 -15.09 -16.23
C VAL A 61 12.04 -15.92 -16.62
N HIS A 62 13.20 -15.65 -16.02
CA HIS A 62 14.44 -16.42 -16.22
C HIS A 62 14.57 -17.66 -15.32
N GLY A 63 13.61 -17.90 -14.42
CA GLY A 63 13.61 -19.05 -13.51
C GLY A 63 14.64 -18.94 -12.39
N GLU A 64 14.98 -17.72 -11.96
CA GLU A 64 16.01 -17.45 -10.95
C GLU A 64 15.46 -17.41 -9.52
N LEU A 65 14.14 -17.40 -9.36
CA LEU A 65 13.47 -17.31 -8.07
C LEU A 65 12.99 -18.70 -7.62
N LYS A 66 13.10 -18.96 -6.32
CA LYS A 66 12.63 -20.20 -5.70
C LYS A 66 11.24 -20.03 -5.10
N ASN A 67 10.41 -21.07 -5.18
CA ASN A 67 9.11 -21.15 -4.51
C ASN A 67 9.29 -21.41 -2.99
N LYS A 68 8.18 -21.52 -2.24
CA LYS A 68 8.21 -21.82 -0.80
C LYS A 68 8.82 -23.17 -0.45
N ALA A 69 8.81 -24.13 -1.38
CA ALA A 69 9.45 -25.44 -1.24
C ALA A 69 10.96 -25.42 -1.55
N GLY A 70 11.51 -24.28 -1.97
CA GLY A 70 12.94 -24.14 -2.31
C GLY A 70 13.29 -24.55 -3.75
N GLU A 71 12.29 -24.88 -4.56
CA GLU A 71 12.45 -25.26 -5.96
C GLU A 71 12.43 -24.03 -6.86
N PHE A 72 13.24 -24.02 -7.91
CA PHE A 72 13.21 -22.93 -8.89
C PHE A 72 11.88 -22.90 -9.65
N MET A 73 11.30 -21.71 -9.77
CA MET A 73 10.09 -21.50 -10.55
C MET A 73 10.36 -21.66 -12.05
N PRO A 74 9.37 -22.12 -12.83
CA PRO A 74 9.55 -22.35 -14.26
C PRO A 74 9.86 -21.05 -15.00
N ARG A 75 10.65 -21.16 -16.06
CA ARG A 75 10.89 -20.05 -16.99
C ARG A 75 9.60 -19.66 -17.68
N GLY A 76 9.40 -18.36 -17.84
CA GLY A 76 8.26 -17.80 -18.57
C GLY A 76 8.65 -17.25 -19.93
N LYS A 77 7.65 -16.78 -20.67
CA LYS A 77 7.82 -16.00 -21.90
C LYS A 77 6.84 -14.82 -21.88
N ASN A 78 7.11 -13.78 -22.69
CA ASN A 78 6.22 -12.63 -22.86
C ASN A 78 5.91 -11.81 -21.60
N MET A 79 6.86 -11.72 -20.66
CA MET A 79 6.71 -10.89 -19.46
C MET A 79 6.93 -9.40 -19.79
N LEU A 80 5.86 -8.60 -19.76
CA LEU A 80 5.93 -7.17 -20.08
C LEU A 80 6.66 -6.36 -19.00
N LYS A 81 7.42 -5.33 -19.43
CA LYS A 81 8.06 -4.37 -18.52
C LYS A 81 7.04 -3.33 -18.04
N MET A 82 6.92 -3.15 -16.73
CA MET A 82 6.05 -2.16 -16.12
C MET A 82 6.62 -0.74 -16.27
N ARG A 83 5.71 0.23 -16.41
CA ARG A 83 5.99 1.67 -16.33
C ARG A 83 5.13 2.30 -15.24
N TRP A 84 5.57 3.44 -14.69
CA TRP A 84 4.73 4.20 -13.76
C TRP A 84 3.49 4.74 -14.48
N SER A 85 2.36 4.78 -13.79
CA SER A 85 1.14 5.41 -14.26
C SER A 85 0.62 6.37 -13.20
N CYS A 86 0.54 7.66 -13.55
CA CYS A 86 0.03 8.68 -12.65
C CYS A 86 -1.46 8.48 -12.31
N SER A 87 -2.25 7.89 -13.22
CA SER A 87 -3.66 7.58 -12.94
C SER A 87 -3.80 6.49 -11.88
N LEU A 88 -2.97 5.44 -11.95
CA LEU A 88 -2.93 4.38 -10.94
C LEU A 88 -2.39 4.88 -9.60
N GLU A 89 -1.37 5.73 -9.62
CA GLU A 89 -0.87 6.42 -8.42
C GLU A 89 -1.97 7.22 -7.74
N HIS A 90 -2.73 8.02 -8.51
CA HIS A 90 -3.80 8.83 -7.97
C HIS A 90 -4.91 7.97 -7.36
N SER A 91 -5.30 6.89 -8.03
CA SER A 91 -6.29 5.93 -7.52
C SER A 91 -5.81 5.28 -6.21
N ALA A 92 -4.58 4.76 -6.19
CA ALA A 92 -3.98 4.14 -5.01
C ALA A 92 -3.84 5.15 -3.85
N GLN A 93 -3.42 6.37 -4.12
CA GLN A 93 -3.28 7.42 -3.11
C GLN A 93 -4.64 7.85 -2.53
N LYS A 94 -5.70 7.89 -3.35
CA LYS A 94 -7.07 8.18 -2.89
C LYS A 94 -7.57 7.13 -1.92
N TRP A 95 -7.27 5.84 -2.17
CA TRP A 95 -7.59 4.77 -1.24
C TRP A 95 -6.72 4.84 0.02
N ALA A 96 -5.40 4.99 -0.14
CA ALA A 96 -4.45 5.08 0.97
C ALA A 96 -4.78 6.22 1.93
N ASN A 97 -5.27 7.37 1.45
CA ASN A 97 -5.66 8.52 2.28
C ASN A 97 -6.76 8.21 3.32
N ARG A 98 -7.52 7.11 3.14
CA ARG A 98 -8.52 6.68 4.11
C ARG A 98 -7.91 6.02 5.34
N CYS A 99 -6.64 5.61 5.27
CA CYS A 99 -5.93 4.86 6.31
C CYS A 99 -6.73 3.69 6.88
N ALA A 100 -7.46 2.99 6.02
CA ALA A 100 -8.09 1.71 6.31
C ALA A 100 -7.26 0.60 5.67
N PHE A 101 -6.83 -0.37 6.46
CA PHE A 101 -6.16 -1.55 5.93
C PHE A 101 -7.21 -2.52 5.38
N GLY A 102 -7.25 -2.65 4.06
CA GLY A 102 -8.22 -3.49 3.34
C GLY A 102 -8.31 -3.05 1.90
N HIS A 103 -8.73 -3.93 1.00
CA HIS A 103 -8.84 -3.59 -0.41
C HIS A 103 -9.92 -2.54 -0.69
N SER A 104 -9.69 -1.68 -1.68
CA SER A 104 -10.72 -0.77 -2.18
C SER A 104 -11.90 -1.56 -2.76
N PRO A 105 -13.16 -1.11 -2.69
CA PRO A 105 -14.27 -1.81 -3.33
C PRO A 105 -14.01 -2.05 -4.83
N GLU A 106 -14.41 -3.20 -5.37
CA GLU A 106 -14.09 -3.61 -6.75
C GLU A 106 -14.60 -2.61 -7.79
N GLU A 107 -15.78 -2.05 -7.56
CA GLU A 107 -16.38 -1.00 -8.37
C GLU A 107 -15.54 0.28 -8.47
N ARG A 108 -14.53 0.46 -7.60
CA ARG A 108 -13.60 1.60 -7.64
C ARG A 108 -12.27 1.27 -8.33
N ARG A 109 -12.04 0.01 -8.71
CA ARG A 109 -10.76 -0.45 -9.25
C ARG A 109 -10.69 -0.39 -10.77
N ASN A 110 -11.81 -0.31 -11.49
CA ASN A 110 -11.85 -0.31 -12.96
C ASN A 110 -10.94 -1.40 -13.56
N ASP A 111 -11.16 -2.66 -13.14
CA ASP A 111 -10.37 -3.84 -13.53
C ASP A 111 -8.85 -3.77 -13.20
N THR A 112 -8.45 -2.84 -12.34
CA THR A 112 -7.07 -2.72 -11.86
C THR A 112 -6.84 -3.65 -10.65
N GLY A 113 -5.79 -4.46 -10.71
CA GLY A 113 -5.32 -5.22 -9.56
C GLY A 113 -4.78 -4.31 -8.45
N GLU A 114 -4.94 -4.73 -7.20
CA GLU A 114 -4.50 -3.95 -6.03
C GLU A 114 -3.67 -4.81 -5.09
N ASN A 115 -2.63 -4.22 -4.49
CA ASN A 115 -1.90 -4.80 -3.38
C ASN A 115 -1.70 -3.75 -2.31
N ILE A 116 -1.70 -4.19 -1.06
CA ILE A 116 -1.67 -3.31 0.10
C ILE A 116 -0.61 -3.82 1.06
N TYR A 117 0.11 -2.89 1.69
CA TYR A 117 1.05 -3.20 2.75
C TYR A 117 1.09 -2.07 3.77
N ASP A 118 0.75 -2.40 5.02
CA ASP A 118 0.98 -1.56 6.17
C ASP A 118 2.07 -2.16 7.07
N PHE A 119 2.62 -1.32 7.92
CA PHE A 119 3.52 -1.71 8.98
C PHE A 119 3.54 -0.62 10.03
N TRP A 120 3.92 -1.03 11.22
CA TRP A 120 4.12 -0.14 12.35
C TRP A 120 5.57 0.31 12.36
N SER A 121 5.80 1.60 12.56
CA SER A 121 7.13 2.17 12.69
C SER A 121 7.11 3.31 13.68
N SER A 122 8.14 3.36 14.52
CA SER A 122 8.45 4.53 15.35
C SER A 122 9.50 5.44 14.70
N THR A 123 9.95 5.11 13.48
CA THR A 123 10.99 5.85 12.74
C THR A 123 10.38 6.92 11.83
N THR A 124 11.23 7.75 11.20
CA THR A 124 10.78 8.75 10.23
C THR A 124 10.15 8.09 8.99
N VAL A 125 9.46 8.89 8.17
CA VAL A 125 8.85 8.44 6.91
C VAL A 125 9.88 7.79 5.97
N GLU A 126 11.10 8.34 5.93
CA GLU A 126 12.22 7.81 5.16
C GLU A 126 12.68 6.44 5.66
N GLY A 127 12.98 6.32 6.96
CA GLY A 127 13.38 5.04 7.54
C GLY A 127 12.29 3.96 7.44
N SER A 128 11.03 4.39 7.45
CA SER A 128 9.88 3.52 7.20
C SER A 128 9.87 2.98 5.76
N PHE A 129 10.18 3.82 4.77
CA PHE A 129 10.28 3.38 3.38
C PHE A 129 11.48 2.44 3.12
N ASP A 130 12.60 2.67 3.77
CA ASP A 130 13.75 1.76 3.69
C ASP A 130 13.43 0.38 4.27
N ALA A 131 12.69 0.33 5.39
CA ALA A 131 12.18 -0.91 5.96
C ALA A 131 11.23 -1.64 4.99
N TYR A 132 10.37 -0.89 4.28
CA TYR A 132 9.53 -1.44 3.22
C TYR A 132 10.36 -2.05 2.08
N LEU A 133 11.33 -1.30 1.54
CA LEU A 133 12.21 -1.81 0.47
C LEU A 133 13.04 -3.02 0.94
N HIS A 134 13.46 -3.05 2.20
CA HIS A 134 14.15 -4.19 2.80
C HIS A 134 13.23 -5.42 2.91
N HIS A 135 11.96 -5.24 3.32
CA HIS A 135 10.97 -6.31 3.35
C HIS A 135 10.68 -6.87 1.96
N LEU A 136 10.59 -6.00 0.94
CA LEU A 136 10.48 -6.45 -0.46
C LEU A 136 11.68 -7.30 -0.89
N LYS A 137 12.89 -6.93 -0.49
CA LYS A 137 14.12 -7.64 -0.87
C LYS A 137 14.29 -8.98 -0.13
N SER A 138 13.97 -9.03 1.16
CA SER A 138 14.28 -10.17 2.04
C SER A 138 13.35 -11.37 1.88
N ARG A 139 12.12 -11.18 1.40
CA ARG A 139 11.13 -12.27 1.37
C ARG A 139 11.22 -13.17 0.15
N ASN A 140 11.90 -12.80 -0.94
CA ASN A 140 11.91 -13.56 -2.21
C ASN A 140 10.50 -14.02 -2.68
N LEU A 141 9.45 -13.28 -2.28
CA LEU A 141 8.05 -13.62 -2.52
C LEU A 141 7.53 -12.76 -3.67
N LEU A 142 7.20 -13.41 -4.79
CA LEU A 142 6.34 -12.89 -5.86
C LEU A 142 4.90 -12.60 -5.42
N ASP A 143 4.59 -12.75 -4.13
CA ASP A 143 3.22 -12.84 -3.63
C ASP A 143 2.63 -11.50 -3.19
N ARG A 144 3.36 -10.38 -3.32
CA ARG A 144 2.83 -9.05 -2.98
C ARG A 144 3.36 -7.98 -3.93
N ASN A 145 2.58 -7.70 -4.96
CA ASN A 145 2.78 -6.61 -5.93
C ASN A 145 2.42 -5.24 -5.30
N THR A 146 3.03 -4.92 -4.15
CA THR A 146 2.66 -3.87 -3.20
C THR A 146 2.42 -2.47 -3.78
N SER A 147 1.28 -1.88 -3.40
CA SER A 147 1.04 -0.44 -3.36
C SER A 147 0.88 0.04 -1.91
N LEU A 148 1.15 1.34 -1.73
CA LEU A 148 1.37 2.08 -0.49
C LEU A 148 0.21 1.98 0.53
N ALA A 149 0.44 1.55 1.77
CA ALA A 149 -0.51 1.79 2.88
C ALA A 149 0.06 2.74 3.95
N CYS A 150 -0.85 3.34 4.75
CA CYS A 150 -0.54 4.31 5.80
C CYS A 150 0.42 3.73 6.86
N THR A 151 1.44 4.51 7.22
CA THR A 151 2.26 4.23 8.41
C THR A 151 1.45 4.65 9.63
N ASN A 152 1.05 3.69 10.47
CA ASN A 152 0.49 4.02 11.78
C ASN A 152 1.67 4.20 12.76
N ILE A 153 1.89 5.45 13.18
CA ILE A 153 2.87 5.81 14.23
C ILE A 153 2.10 5.81 15.56
N ARG A 154 2.67 5.19 16.60
CA ARG A 154 2.05 5.03 17.94
C ARG A 154 2.37 6.21 18.86
#